data_AF-A0A963FEB6-F1
#
_entry.id   AF-A0A963FEB6-F1
#
_cell.length_a   1.000
_cell.length_b   1.000
_cell.length_c   1.000
_cell.angle_alpha   90.00
_cell.angle_beta   90.00
_cell.angle_gamma   90.00
#
_symmetry.space_group_name_H-M   'P 1'
#
loop_
_entity.id
_entity.type
_entity.pdbx_description
1 polymer ?
#
loop_
_entity_poly.entity_id
_entity_poly.type
_entity_poly.pdbx_seq_one_letter_code
_entity_poly.pdbx_strand_id
1 'polypeptide(L)'
;MKLFISRIAMVCMLAAGTGAFPANSLISEETGELLAALVRASLEYDLYNARCRGNAASTKTEDSNRLFLSKYRLTVNQVISLYIGKDDRAERAAMEQGFLQKLSLLGGCDMAKKKKLKKELDETYRRLSEQISSLP
;
A
#
# COMPACT_ATOMS: atom_id res chain seq x y z
N MET A 1 -18.92 54.39 24.59
CA MET A 1 -19.07 54.64 23.14
C MET A 1 -17.71 54.98 22.54
N LYS A 2 -17.18 54.10 21.69
CA LYS A 2 -16.26 54.42 20.58
C LYS A 2 -16.07 53.13 19.77
N LEU A 3 -16.76 53.07 18.63
CA LEU A 3 -16.51 52.12 17.55
C LEU A 3 -15.09 52.34 17.03
N PHE A 4 -14.37 51.26 16.73
CA PHE A 4 -13.42 51.26 15.61
C PHE A 4 -13.46 49.92 14.89
N ILE A 5 -13.78 50.03 13.61
CA ILE A 5 -13.78 49.00 12.58
C ILE A 5 -12.33 48.65 12.27
N SER A 6 -12.00 47.37 12.20
CA SER A 6 -10.93 46.92 11.29
C SER A 6 -11.16 45.47 10.88
N ARG A 7 -11.53 45.32 9.60
CA ARG A 7 -11.56 44.05 8.89
C ARG A 7 -10.12 43.65 8.57
N ILE A 8 -9.62 42.58 9.17
CA ILE A 8 -8.44 41.88 8.66
C ILE A 8 -8.90 40.50 8.22
N ALA A 9 -9.08 40.36 6.92
CA ALA A 9 -9.17 39.07 6.25
C ALA A 9 -7.78 38.43 6.30
N MET A 10 -7.58 37.46 7.19
CA MET A 10 -6.39 36.61 7.19
C MET A 10 -6.73 35.32 6.46
N VAL A 11 -6.34 35.29 5.19
CA VAL A 11 -6.29 34.10 4.34
C VAL A 11 -5.24 33.15 4.94
N CYS A 12 -5.68 32.08 5.61
CA CYS A 12 -4.81 30.95 5.90
C CYS A 12 -4.77 30.06 4.65
N MET A 13 -3.73 30.26 3.83
CA MET A 13 -3.28 29.28 2.85
C MET A 13 -3.03 27.95 3.57
N LEU A 14 -3.86 26.95 3.29
CA LEU A 14 -3.53 25.56 3.53
C LEU A 14 -2.38 25.20 2.58
N ALA A 15 -1.16 25.20 3.12
CA ALA A 15 -0.01 24.61 2.46
C ALA A 15 -0.30 23.11 2.29
N ALA A 16 -0.66 22.72 1.06
CA ALA A 16 -0.60 21.34 0.63
C ALA A 16 0.88 20.91 0.73
N GLY A 17 1.19 20.09 1.72
CA GLY A 17 2.47 19.40 1.79
C GLY A 17 2.54 18.40 0.64
N THR A 18 3.01 18.83 -0.52
CA THR A 18 3.45 17.93 -1.58
C THR A 18 4.76 17.33 -1.13
N GLY A 19 4.68 16.16 -0.47
CA GLY A 19 5.81 15.26 -0.35
C GLY A 19 6.21 14.85 -1.76
N ALA A 20 7.16 15.56 -2.36
CA ALA A 20 7.75 15.17 -3.63
C ALA A 20 8.57 13.90 -3.39
N PHE A 21 7.98 12.76 -3.73
CA PHE A 21 8.72 11.52 -3.88
C PHE A 21 9.75 11.72 -5.00
N PRO A 22 11.02 11.31 -4.81
CA PRO A 22 12.00 11.38 -5.88
C PRO A 22 11.54 10.44 -7.00
N ALA A 23 11.08 11.02 -8.11
CA ALA A 23 10.75 10.27 -9.31
C ALA A 23 12.04 9.60 -9.82
N ASN A 24 12.12 8.29 -9.70
CA ASN A 24 13.07 7.51 -10.48
C ASN A 24 12.74 7.80 -11.95
N SER A 25 13.65 8.44 -12.70
CA SER A 25 13.38 9.00 -14.04
C SER A 25 13.00 7.95 -15.11
N LEU A 26 12.97 6.67 -14.73
CA LEU A 26 12.61 5.52 -15.55
C LEU A 26 11.20 4.97 -15.29
N ILE A 27 10.55 5.37 -14.19
CA ILE A 27 9.24 4.84 -13.78
C ILE A 27 8.30 6.02 -13.51
N SER A 28 7.16 6.07 -14.21
CA SER A 28 6.15 7.12 -13.98
C SER A 28 5.59 7.04 -12.55
N GLU A 29 5.14 8.17 -12.02
CA GLU A 29 4.48 8.23 -10.71
C GLU A 29 3.29 7.26 -10.62
N GLU A 30 2.47 7.22 -11.68
CA GLU A 30 1.35 6.26 -11.81
C GLU A 30 1.81 4.80 -11.71
N THR A 31 2.92 4.45 -12.36
CA THR A 31 3.49 3.10 -12.24
C THR A 31 3.98 2.85 -10.81
N GLY A 32 4.64 3.83 -10.19
CA GLY A 32 5.07 3.76 -8.80
C GLY A 32 3.92 3.44 -7.83
N GLU A 33 2.78 4.11 -8.00
CA GLU A 33 1.56 3.87 -7.21
C GLU A 33 1.00 2.46 -7.43
N LEU A 34 1.02 1.95 -8.67
CA LEU A 34 0.61 0.57 -8.96
C LEU A 34 1.54 -0.44 -8.27
N LEU A 35 2.85 -0.23 -8.32
CA LEU A 35 3.83 -1.08 -7.63
C LEU A 35 3.58 -1.07 -6.12
N ALA A 36 3.36 0.11 -5.53
CA ALA A 36 3.03 0.26 -4.12
C ALA A 36 1.71 -0.46 -3.76
N ALA A 37 0.68 -0.36 -4.60
CA ALA A 37 -0.58 -1.08 -4.41
C ALA A 37 -0.40 -2.60 -4.46
N LEU A 38 0.40 -3.12 -5.39
CA LEU A 38 0.68 -4.56 -5.48
C LEU A 38 1.48 -5.06 -4.26
N VAL A 39 2.42 -4.27 -3.74
CA VAL A 39 3.10 -4.57 -2.47
C VAL A 39 2.10 -4.71 -1.33
N ARG A 40 1.19 -3.74 -1.16
CA ARG A 40 0.17 -3.80 -0.10
C ARG A 40 -0.73 -5.03 -0.25
N ALA A 41 -1.22 -5.30 -1.47
CA ALA A 41 -2.09 -6.44 -1.75
C ALA A 41 -1.39 -7.79 -1.52
N SER A 42 -0.14 -7.92 -1.93
CA SER A 42 0.65 -9.14 -1.72
C SER A 42 0.92 -9.41 -0.23
N LEU A 43 1.27 -8.37 0.53
CA LEU A 43 1.47 -8.47 1.98
C LEU A 43 0.17 -8.83 2.72
N GLU A 44 -0.95 -8.18 2.40
CA GLU A 44 -2.24 -8.52 3.02
C GLU A 44 -2.64 -9.98 2.74
N TYR A 45 -2.40 -10.46 1.51
CA TYR A 45 -2.67 -11.85 1.17
C TYR A 45 -1.81 -12.83 1.98
N ASP A 46 -0.51 -12.56 2.09
CA ASP A 46 0.42 -13.41 2.84
C ASP A 46 0.10 -13.39 4.34
N LEU A 47 -0.22 -12.21 4.90
CA LEU A 47 -0.67 -12.05 6.29
C LEU A 47 -1.96 -12.81 6.57
N TYR A 48 -2.94 -12.77 5.65
CA TYR A 48 -4.15 -13.55 5.79
C TYR A 48 -3.86 -15.05 5.87
N ASN A 49 -3.01 -15.58 4.99
CA ASN A 49 -2.68 -17.01 5.00
C ASN A 49 -1.90 -17.40 6.27
N ALA A 50 -0.95 -16.58 6.69
CA ALA A 50 -0.20 -16.82 7.93
C ALA A 50 -1.15 -16.82 9.14
N ARG A 51 -2.00 -15.80 9.29
CA ARG A 51 -2.87 -15.61 10.47
C ARG A 51 -4.07 -16.53 10.50
N CYS A 52 -4.80 -16.66 9.39
CA CYS A 52 -6.09 -17.35 9.37
C CYS A 52 -6.04 -18.79 8.86
N ARG A 53 -4.91 -19.21 8.28
CA ARG A 53 -4.71 -20.57 7.76
C ARG A 53 -3.47 -21.27 8.32
N GLY A 54 -2.65 -20.60 9.13
CA GLY A 54 -1.40 -21.16 9.63
C GLY A 54 -0.38 -21.47 8.53
N ASN A 55 -0.54 -20.89 7.34
CA ASN A 55 0.33 -21.10 6.20
C ASN A 55 1.18 -19.85 5.96
N ALA A 56 2.36 -19.82 6.56
CA ALA A 56 3.31 -18.71 6.40
C ALA A 56 4.11 -18.79 5.08
N ALA A 57 4.05 -19.91 4.36
CA ALA A 57 4.74 -20.08 3.08
C ALA A 57 4.01 -19.40 1.90
N SER A 58 3.11 -18.45 2.17
CA SER A 58 2.38 -17.73 1.14
C SER A 58 3.33 -16.87 0.31
N THR A 59 3.19 -16.94 -1.02
CA THR A 59 4.24 -16.56 -1.97
C THR A 59 3.99 -15.22 -2.66
N LYS A 60 2.90 -14.48 -2.38
CA LYS A 60 2.53 -13.34 -3.23
C LYS A 60 3.53 -12.19 -3.14
N THR A 61 4.12 -11.96 -1.98
CA THR A 61 5.19 -10.98 -1.84
C THR A 61 6.42 -11.39 -2.64
N GLU A 62 6.73 -12.69 -2.68
CA GLU A 62 7.85 -13.22 -3.48
C GLU A 62 7.57 -13.17 -4.98
N ASP A 63 6.35 -13.54 -5.39
CA ASP A 63 5.86 -13.43 -6.77
C ASP A 63 5.98 -11.97 -7.25
N SER A 64 5.55 -11.01 -6.42
CA SER A 64 5.70 -9.57 -6.68
C SER A 64 7.16 -9.16 -6.81
N ASN A 65 8.02 -9.67 -5.92
CA ASN A 65 9.45 -9.40 -5.98
C ASN A 65 10.08 -9.91 -7.29
N ARG A 66 9.70 -11.10 -7.75
CA ARG A 66 10.17 -11.65 -9.04
C ARG A 66 9.68 -10.81 -10.22
N LEU A 67 8.42 -10.35 -10.20
CA LEU A 67 7.87 -9.45 -11.21
C LEU A 67 8.61 -8.11 -11.25
N PHE A 68 8.86 -7.50 -10.09
CA PHE A 68 9.55 -6.22 -10.02
C PHE A 68 11.01 -6.33 -10.46
N LEU A 69 11.68 -7.40 -10.07
CA LEU A 69 13.07 -7.67 -10.45
C LEU A 69 13.21 -7.91 -11.96
N SER A 70 12.27 -8.62 -12.58
CA SER A 70 12.32 -8.90 -14.00
C SER A 70 12.02 -7.65 -14.84
N LYS A 71 11.02 -6.86 -14.45
CA LYS A 71 10.49 -5.76 -15.26
C LYS A 71 11.13 -4.41 -14.98
N TYR A 72 11.35 -4.09 -13.70
CA TYR A 72 11.77 -2.75 -13.27
C TYR A 72 13.16 -2.75 -12.63
N ARG A 73 13.78 -3.92 -12.46
CA ARG A 73 15.03 -4.10 -11.70
C ARG A 73 14.93 -3.57 -10.27
N LEU A 74 13.73 -3.62 -9.70
CA LEU A 74 13.44 -3.23 -8.32
C LEU A 74 13.09 -4.45 -7.47
N THR A 75 13.46 -4.40 -6.20
CA THR A 75 12.96 -5.31 -5.17
C THR A 75 11.70 -4.73 -4.50
N VAL A 76 10.93 -5.56 -3.81
CA VAL A 76 9.81 -5.09 -2.98
C VAL A 76 10.28 -4.05 -1.95
N ASN A 77 11.44 -4.25 -1.32
CA ASN A 77 11.95 -3.29 -0.32
C ASN A 77 12.29 -1.94 -0.96
N GLN A 78 12.86 -1.95 -2.16
CA GLN A 78 13.09 -0.71 -2.90
C GLN A 78 11.76 -0.02 -3.25
N VAL A 79 10.75 -0.77 -3.72
CA VAL A 79 9.41 -0.22 -3.97
C VAL A 79 8.82 0.42 -2.72
N ILE A 80 8.92 -0.23 -1.55
CA ILE A 80 8.48 0.35 -0.28
C ILE A 80 9.21 1.66 -0.01
N SER A 81 10.55 1.65 -0.08
CA SER A 81 11.38 2.83 0.22
C SER A 81 11.13 4.02 -0.72
N LEU A 82 10.76 3.73 -1.97
CA LEU A 82 10.57 4.74 -3.02
C LEU A 82 9.14 5.29 -3.07
N TYR A 83 8.13 4.44 -2.82
CA TYR A 83 6.72 4.75 -3.13
C TYR A 83 5.75 4.54 -1.97
N ILE A 84 6.21 4.11 -0.79
CA ILE A 84 5.35 3.93 0.39
C ILE A 84 5.88 4.76 1.56
N GLY A 85 7.12 4.53 1.96
CA GLY A 85 7.75 5.22 3.08
C GLY A 85 9.22 4.83 3.20
N LYS A 86 10.05 5.75 3.71
CA LYS A 86 11.52 5.63 3.67
C LYS A 86 12.09 4.44 4.45
N ASP A 87 11.42 4.02 5.52
CA ASP A 87 11.83 2.89 6.36
C ASP A 87 10.99 1.65 6.02
N ASP A 88 11.59 0.71 5.30
CA ASP A 88 10.90 -0.47 4.80
C ASP A 88 10.38 -1.39 5.92
N ARG A 89 11.08 -1.44 7.05
CA ARG A 89 10.69 -2.24 8.20
C ARG A 89 9.51 -1.60 8.92
N ALA A 90 9.57 -0.29 9.13
CA ALA A 90 8.49 0.45 9.76
C ALA A 90 7.20 0.36 8.94
N GLU A 91 7.29 0.50 7.61
CA GLU A 91 6.14 0.40 6.72
C GLU A 91 5.53 -1.01 6.70
N ARG A 92 6.36 -2.07 6.70
CA ARG A 92 5.87 -3.45 6.81
C ARG A 92 5.15 -3.70 8.13
N ALA A 93 5.70 -3.20 9.24
CA ALA A 93 5.07 -3.30 10.55
C ALA A 93 3.72 -2.53 10.57
N ALA A 94 3.68 -1.33 10.00
CA ALA A 94 2.45 -0.54 9.90
C ALA A 94 1.38 -1.24 9.05
N MET A 95 1.76 -1.84 7.91
CA MET A 95 0.86 -2.64 7.08
C MET A 95 0.33 -3.88 7.81
N GLU A 96 1.18 -4.59 8.57
CA GLU A 96 0.73 -5.71 9.39
C GLU A 96 -0.27 -5.26 10.45
N GLN A 97 0.01 -4.20 11.19
CA GLN A 97 -0.91 -3.65 12.19
C GLN A 97 -2.25 -3.21 11.56
N GLY A 98 -2.20 -2.54 10.41
CA GLY A 98 -3.40 -2.14 9.67
C GLY A 98 -4.23 -3.35 9.23
N PHE A 99 -3.60 -4.42 8.75
CA PHE A 99 -4.28 -5.66 8.41
C PHE A 99 -4.92 -6.32 9.63
N LEU A 100 -4.21 -6.39 10.76
CA LEU A 100 -4.74 -6.96 12.01
C LEU A 100 -5.93 -6.15 12.53
N GLN A 101 -5.89 -4.83 12.43
CA GLN A 101 -7.01 -3.96 12.78
C GLN A 101 -8.22 -4.20 11.87
N LYS A 102 -8.01 -4.29 10.55
CA LYS A 102 -9.05 -4.66 9.56
C LYS A 102 -9.66 -6.02 9.89
N LEU A 103 -8.83 -7.01 10.22
CA LEU A 103 -9.26 -8.34 10.59
C LEU A 103 -10.10 -8.32 11.89
N SER A 104 -9.68 -7.55 12.89
CA SER A 104 -10.45 -7.36 14.13
C SER A 104 -11.81 -6.74 13.86
N LEU A 105 -11.88 -5.68 13.06
CA LEU A 105 -13.12 -5.01 12.67
C LEU A 105 -14.07 -5.93 11.87
N LEU A 106 -13.52 -6.89 11.12
CA LEU A 106 -14.31 -7.89 10.41
C LEU A 106 -14.90 -8.96 11.33
N GLY A 107 -14.45 -9.09 12.58
CA GLY A 107 -14.82 -10.15 13.51
C GLY A 107 -13.86 -11.34 13.49
N GLY A 108 -12.58 -11.12 13.17
CA GLY A 108 -11.53 -12.12 13.18
C GLY A 108 -11.56 -13.06 11.97
N CYS A 109 -10.75 -14.13 12.05
CA CYS A 109 -10.54 -15.07 10.95
C CYS A 109 -11.80 -15.82 10.52
N ASP A 110 -12.71 -16.13 11.45
CA ASP A 110 -13.94 -16.85 11.13
C ASP A 110 -14.86 -16.01 10.25
N MET A 111 -15.03 -14.74 10.62
CA MET A 111 -15.82 -13.81 9.81
C MET A 111 -15.12 -13.47 8.50
N ALA A 112 -13.79 -13.33 8.49
CA ALA A 112 -13.04 -13.14 7.25
C ALA A 112 -13.20 -14.31 6.26
N LYS A 113 -13.23 -15.56 6.77
CA LYS A 113 -13.54 -16.75 5.95
C LYS A 113 -14.96 -16.72 5.42
N LYS A 114 -15.96 -16.45 6.28
CA LYS A 114 -17.37 -16.35 5.88
C LYS A 114 -17.60 -15.27 4.81
N LYS A 115 -16.91 -14.14 4.94
CA LYS A 115 -16.91 -13.03 3.97
C LYS A 115 -16.05 -13.26 2.73
N LYS A 116 -15.40 -14.43 2.60
CA LYS A 116 -14.54 -14.78 1.47
C LYS A 116 -13.38 -13.80 1.25
N LEU A 117 -12.84 -13.20 2.31
CA LEU A 117 -11.75 -12.21 2.25
C LEU A 117 -10.54 -12.73 1.45
N LYS A 118 -10.18 -14.01 1.58
CA LYS A 118 -9.10 -14.60 0.78
C LYS A 118 -9.31 -14.39 -0.72
N LYS A 119 -10.54 -14.60 -1.20
CA LYS A 119 -10.88 -14.49 -2.61
C LYS A 119 -10.73 -13.03 -3.06
N GLU A 120 -11.21 -12.08 -2.26
CA GLU A 120 -11.09 -10.65 -2.55
C GLU A 120 -9.61 -10.20 -2.62
N LEU A 121 -8.78 -10.68 -1.69
CA LEU A 121 -7.35 -10.40 -1.68
C LEU A 121 -6.64 -10.99 -2.92
N ASP A 122 -6.99 -12.23 -3.29
CA ASP A 122 -6.44 -12.91 -4.47
C ASP A 122 -6.82 -12.21 -5.77
N GLU A 123 -8.09 -11.82 -5.91
CA GLU A 123 -8.60 -11.09 -7.08
C GLU A 123 -7.96 -9.70 -7.20
N THR A 124 -7.79 -9.01 -6.07
CA THR A 124 -7.09 -7.71 -6.02
C THR A 124 -5.64 -7.86 -6.44
N TYR A 125 -4.93 -8.84 -5.88
CA TYR A 125 -3.55 -9.14 -6.26
C TYR A 125 -3.43 -9.43 -7.75
N ARG A 126 -4.26 -10.34 -8.28
CA ARG A 126 -4.20 -10.76 -9.68
C ARG A 126 -4.43 -9.58 -10.62
N ARG A 127 -5.47 -8.77 -10.36
CA ARG A 127 -5.77 -7.58 -11.16
C ARG A 127 -4.60 -6.59 -11.21
N LEU A 128 -3.99 -6.29 -10.06
CA LEU A 128 -2.84 -5.39 -9.99
C LEU A 128 -1.61 -5.98 -10.69
N SER A 129 -1.34 -7.27 -10.49
CA SER A 129 -0.24 -7.99 -11.14
C SER A 129 -0.39 -7.99 -12.66
N GLU A 130 -1.61 -8.19 -13.18
CA GLU A 130 -1.91 -8.15 -14.61
C GLU A 130 -1.70 -6.75 -15.18
N GLN A 131 -2.21 -5.71 -14.50
CA GLN A 131 -2.02 -4.32 -14.92
C GLN A 131 -0.53 -3.96 -15.02
N ILE A 132 0.25 -4.29 -13.99
CA ILE A 132 1.70 -4.05 -13.98
C ILE A 132 2.38 -4.86 -15.09
N SER A 133 1.97 -6.12 -15.29
CA SER A 133 2.53 -6.97 -16.35
C SER A 133 2.24 -6.44 -17.76
N SER A 134 1.12 -5.73 -17.98
CA SER A 134 0.77 -5.14 -19.27
C SER A 134 1.38 -3.77 -19.57
N LEU A 135 1.97 -3.08 -18.57
CA LEU A 135 2.67 -1.83 -18.81
C LEU A 135 3.86 -2.02 -19.76
N PRO A 136 4.30 -1.00 -20.50
CA PRO A 136 5.51 -1.08 -21.31
C PRO A 136 6.78 -1.30 -20.45
#